data_AF-A0A6L5NTW9-F1
#
_entry.id   AF-A0A6L5NTW9-F1
#
_cell.length_a   1.000
_cell.length_b   1.000
_cell.length_c   1.000
_cell.angle_alpha   90.00
_cell.angle_beta   90.00
_cell.angle_gamma   90.00
#
_symmetry.space_group_name_H-M   'P 1'
#
loop_
_entity.id
_entity.type
_entity.pdbx_description
1 polymer ?
#
loop_
_entity_poly.entity_id
_entity_poly.type
_entity_poly.pdbx_seq_one_letter_code
_entity_poly.pdbx_strand_id
1 'polypeptide(L)'
;MNLKMLVALVGINLCLVGYLAFSGPYEIRVTPQGELIGFGGKLKELAQGREFWVKQLQLVEREIRWERTQPQRQAELLNGLNEINAEVEYQIASYRNDYPGEVMSQAELLREQANSLSQQANHLEREQINSELERYRLVRIQELVRTQSAIKQRLVGF
;
A
#
# COMPACT_ATOMS: atom_id res chain seq x y z
N MET A 1 12.04 49.65 5.12
CA MET A 1 12.13 48.19 5.36
C MET A 1 13.56 47.89 5.82
N ASN A 2 13.76 47.29 7.00
CA ASN A 2 15.09 47.10 7.57
C ASN A 2 15.88 46.02 6.80
N LEU A 3 17.20 46.22 6.62
CA LEU A 3 18.09 45.30 5.91
C LEU A 3 17.97 43.85 6.43
N LYS A 4 17.84 43.67 7.75
CA LYS A 4 17.62 42.37 8.39
C LYS A 4 16.34 41.67 7.91
N MET A 5 15.27 42.43 7.71
CA MET A 5 13.98 41.92 7.22
C MET A 5 14.06 41.54 5.74
N LEU A 6 14.81 42.31 4.93
CA LEU A 6 15.06 42.02 3.53
C LEU A 6 15.91 40.74 3.36
N VAL A 7 16.98 40.59 4.15
CA VAL A 7 17.80 39.36 4.16
C VAL A 7 16.98 38.15 4.60
N ALA A 8 16.15 38.28 5.63
CA ALA A 8 15.26 37.19 6.08
C ALA A 8 14.26 36.78 4.99
N LEU A 9 13.62 37.75 4.32
CA LEU A 9 12.69 37.48 3.22
C LEU A 9 13.37 36.77 2.04
N VAL A 10 14.57 37.22 1.65
CA VAL A 10 15.34 36.59 0.57
C VAL A 10 15.76 35.18 0.96
N GLY A 11 16.23 34.98 2.20
CA GLY A 11 16.58 33.66 2.72
C GLY A 11 15.41 32.68 2.70
N ILE A 12 14.22 33.12 3.15
CA ILE A 12 13.00 32.30 3.13
C ILE A 12 12.62 31.92 1.69
N ASN A 13 12.66 32.87 0.75
CA ASN A 13 12.36 32.60 -0.66
C ASN A 13 13.35 31.62 -1.29
N LEU A 14 14.65 31.76 -0.99
CA LEU A 14 15.68 30.82 -1.45
C LEU A 14 15.43 29.40 -0.91
N CYS A 15 15.08 29.26 0.37
CA CYS A 15 14.73 27.97 0.95
C CYS A 15 13.48 27.36 0.31
N LEU A 16 12.46 28.18 0.00
CA LEU A 16 11.24 27.74 -0.68
C LEU A 16 11.52 27.26 -2.12
N VAL A 17 12.31 28.01 -2.88
CA VAL A 17 12.72 27.62 -4.23
C VAL A 17 13.56 26.35 -4.19
N GLY A 18 14.52 26.26 -3.27
CA GLY A 18 15.32 25.05 -3.06
C GLY A 18 14.45 23.84 -2.71
N TYR A 19 13.49 24.01 -1.80
CA TYR A 19 12.54 22.94 -1.46
C TYR A 19 11.73 22.51 -2.68
N LEU A 20 11.21 23.44 -3.49
CA LEU A 20 10.44 23.11 -4.69
C LEU A 20 11.30 22.43 -5.76
N ALA A 21 12.55 22.83 -5.95
CA ALA A 21 13.46 22.27 -6.94
C ALA A 21 13.98 20.88 -6.55
N PHE A 22 14.32 20.68 -5.28
CA PHE A 22 15.03 19.46 -4.84
C PHE A 22 14.15 18.45 -4.10
N SER A 23 12.98 18.82 -3.58
CA SER A 23 12.12 17.84 -2.90
C SER A 23 11.54 16.81 -3.88
N GLY A 24 11.68 15.54 -3.53
CA GLY A 24 11.05 14.44 -4.24
C GLY A 24 9.51 14.53 -4.19
N PRO A 25 8.81 13.95 -5.17
CA PRO A 25 7.40 13.66 -4.98
C PRO A 25 7.26 12.49 -4.00
N TYR A 26 6.42 12.67 -2.98
CA TYR A 26 6.05 11.63 -2.03
C TYR A 26 4.79 10.87 -2.46
N GLU A 27 4.10 11.39 -3.47
CA GLU A 27 2.83 10.86 -3.99
C GLU A 27 2.74 11.09 -5.50
N ILE A 28 1.93 10.27 -6.17
CA ILE A 28 1.60 10.42 -7.58
C ILE A 28 0.67 11.63 -7.72
N ARG A 29 1.10 12.64 -8.48
CA ARG A 29 0.37 13.90 -8.69
C ARG A 29 -0.13 14.05 -10.11
N VAL A 30 -0.30 12.93 -10.82
CA VAL A 30 -0.70 12.90 -12.23
C VAL A 30 -1.93 12.02 -12.37
N THR A 31 -2.96 12.53 -13.04
CA THR A 31 -4.17 11.77 -13.35
C THR A 31 -3.91 10.75 -14.47
N PRO A 32 -4.79 9.76 -14.68
CA PRO A 32 -4.70 8.85 -15.82
C PRO A 32 -4.71 9.56 -17.20
N GLN A 33 -5.19 10.79 -17.26
CA GLN A 33 -5.22 11.65 -18.46
C GLN A 33 -3.93 12.46 -18.65
N GLY A 34 -3.00 12.42 -17.69
CA GLY A 34 -1.75 13.18 -17.74
C GLY A 34 -1.84 14.58 -17.12
N GLU A 35 -2.91 14.90 -16.40
CA GLU A 35 -3.10 16.21 -15.78
C GLU A 35 -2.49 16.27 -14.38
N LEU A 36 -1.96 17.43 -13.99
CA LEU A 36 -1.38 17.62 -12.66
C LEU A 36 -2.46 17.86 -11.60
N ILE A 37 -2.38 17.09 -10.52
CA ILE A 37 -3.27 17.18 -9.38
C ILE A 37 -2.77 18.29 -8.42
N GLY A 38 -3.64 19.27 -8.18
CA GLY A 38 -3.43 20.31 -7.17
C GLY A 38 -2.37 21.37 -7.51
N PHE A 39 -2.42 22.48 -6.78
CA PHE A 39 -1.54 23.64 -7.01
C PHE A 39 -0.05 23.30 -6.78
N GLY A 40 0.25 22.55 -5.72
CA GLY A 40 1.63 22.16 -5.42
C GLY A 40 2.27 21.25 -6.48
N GLY A 41 1.47 20.43 -7.18
CA GLY A 41 1.96 19.64 -8.32
C GLY A 41 2.39 20.53 -9.48
N LYS A 42 1.58 21.52 -9.82
CA LYS A 42 1.88 22.52 -10.84
C LYS A 42 3.12 23.36 -10.51
N LEU A 43 3.25 23.80 -9.26
CA LEU A 43 4.45 24.53 -8.81
C LEU A 43 5.74 23.70 -8.92
N LYS A 44 5.68 22.43 -8.53
CA LYS A 44 6.84 21.53 -8.65
C LYS A 44 7.17 21.23 -10.11
N GLU A 45 6.17 21.06 -10.97
CA GLU A 45 6.40 20.88 -12.39
C GLU A 45 7.04 22.12 -13.02
N LEU A 46 6.58 23.32 -12.67
CA LEU A 46 7.20 24.58 -13.09
C LEU A 46 8.67 24.69 -12.63
N ALA A 47 8.95 24.29 -11.39
CA ALA A 47 10.28 24.41 -10.79
C ALA A 47 11.28 23.36 -11.29
N GLN A 48 10.83 22.15 -11.60
CA GLN A 48 11.70 20.99 -11.92
C GLN A 48 11.63 20.58 -13.40
N GLY A 49 10.59 20.99 -14.14
CA GLY A 49 10.37 20.66 -15.54
C GLY A 49 10.40 19.16 -15.81
N ARG A 50 11.27 18.73 -16.72
CA ARG A 50 11.43 17.31 -17.12
C ARG A 50 11.75 16.39 -15.94
N GLU A 51 12.53 16.83 -14.95
CA GLU A 51 12.88 15.99 -13.80
C GLU A 51 11.67 15.63 -12.94
N PHE A 52 10.68 16.53 -12.81
CA PHE A 52 9.45 16.23 -12.09
C PHE A 52 8.74 15.02 -12.73
N TRP A 53 8.63 15.02 -14.05
CA TRP A 53 7.97 13.95 -14.79
C TRP A 53 8.72 12.61 -14.70
N VAL A 54 10.05 12.65 -14.72
CA VAL A 54 10.89 11.45 -14.46
C VAL A 54 10.63 10.89 -13.06
N LYS A 55 10.60 11.75 -12.03
CA LYS A 55 10.32 11.32 -10.66
C LYS A 55 8.88 10.77 -10.52
N GLN A 56 7.89 11.38 -11.19
CA GLN A 56 6.52 10.85 -11.23
C GLN A 56 6.46 9.47 -11.90
N LEU A 57 7.18 9.27 -13.01
CA LEU A 57 7.26 7.98 -13.68
C LEU A 57 7.84 6.89 -12.74
N GLN A 58 8.93 7.20 -12.04
CA GLN A 58 9.54 6.27 -11.08
C GLN A 58 8.60 5.90 -9.92
N LEU A 59 7.78 6.84 -9.44
CA LEU A 59 6.75 6.56 -8.43
C LEU A 59 5.68 5.63 -8.97
N VAL A 60 5.13 5.92 -10.14
CA VAL A 60 4.09 5.08 -10.77
C VAL A 60 4.62 3.67 -11.02
N GLU A 61 5.86 3.53 -11.51
CA GLU A 61 6.47 2.22 -11.74
C GLU A 61 6.70 1.43 -10.46
N ARG A 62 7.07 2.11 -9.37
CA ARG A 62 7.19 1.50 -8.05
C ARG A 62 5.82 1.00 -7.56
N GLU A 63 4.79 1.82 -7.69
CA GLU A 63 3.44 1.47 -7.29
C GLU A 63 2.91 0.28 -8.11
N ILE A 64 3.10 0.27 -9.43
CA ILE A 64 2.74 -0.87 -10.27
C ILE A 64 3.43 -2.14 -9.81
N ARG A 65 4.73 -2.09 -9.49
CA ARG A 65 5.46 -3.26 -8.97
C ARG A 65 4.90 -3.70 -7.62
N TRP A 66 4.58 -2.78 -6.73
CA TRP A 66 4.01 -3.06 -5.42
C TRP A 66 2.64 -3.76 -5.52
N GLU A 67 1.75 -3.24 -6.38
CA GLU A 67 0.43 -3.81 -6.63
C GLU A 67 0.52 -5.17 -7.32
N ARG A 68 1.45 -5.35 -8.26
CA ARG A 68 1.68 -6.64 -8.94
C ARG A 68 2.24 -7.71 -8.02
N THR A 69 3.00 -7.33 -7.00
CA THR A 69 3.60 -8.25 -6.02
C THR A 69 2.71 -8.51 -4.81
N GLN A 70 1.55 -7.86 -4.71
CA GLN A 70 0.63 -8.06 -3.59
C GLN A 70 0.20 -9.53 -3.42
N PRO A 71 -0.14 -10.29 -4.48
CA PRO A 71 -0.53 -11.69 -4.30
C PRO A 71 0.58 -12.55 -3.68
N GLN A 72 1.84 -12.34 -4.07
CA GLN A 72 2.99 -13.02 -3.49
C GLN A 72 3.17 -12.62 -2.02
N ARG A 73 3.13 -11.33 -1.70
CA ARG A 73 3.24 -10.84 -0.32
C ARG A 73 2.12 -11.38 0.57
N GLN A 74 0.91 -11.52 0.04
CA GLN A 74 -0.21 -12.10 0.77
C GLN A 74 -0.02 -13.61 0.99
N ALA A 75 0.48 -14.34 -0.01
CA ALA A 75 0.80 -15.76 0.13
C ALA A 75 1.92 -16.00 1.14
N GLU A 76 2.99 -15.19 1.12
CA GLU A 76 4.08 -15.25 2.09
C GLU A 76 3.58 -15.01 3.52
N LEU A 77 2.71 -14.00 3.72
CA LEU A 77 2.10 -13.74 5.02
C LEU A 77 1.22 -14.91 5.49
N LEU A 78 0.40 -15.47 4.59
CA LEU A 78 -0.46 -16.62 4.92
C LEU A 78 0.36 -17.86 5.29
N ASN A 79 1.46 -18.12 4.57
CA ASN A 79 2.35 -19.24 4.88
C ASN A 79 2.97 -19.07 6.27
N GLY A 80 3.48 -17.87 6.60
CA GLY A 80 4.02 -17.61 7.94
C GLY A 80 2.99 -17.76 9.05
N LEU A 81 1.73 -17.36 8.82
CA LEU A 81 0.64 -17.58 9.78
C LEU A 81 0.30 -19.07 9.94
N ASN A 82 0.34 -19.84 8.85
CA ASN A 82 0.10 -21.28 8.90
C ASN A 82 1.20 -22.02 9.68
N GLU A 83 2.47 -21.61 9.52
CA GLU A 83 3.58 -22.14 10.31
C GLU A 83 3.39 -21.88 11.81
N ILE A 84 2.99 -20.66 12.18
CA ILE A 84 2.69 -20.31 13.58
C ILE A 84 1.53 -21.16 14.12
N ASN A 85 0.45 -21.31 13.35
CA ASN A 85 -0.69 -22.13 13.77
C ASN A 85 -0.29 -23.59 13.97
N ALA A 86 0.50 -24.16 13.06
CA ALA A 86 0.98 -25.53 13.19
C ALA A 86 1.85 -25.73 14.45
N GLU A 87 2.72 -24.77 14.76
CA GLU A 87 3.53 -24.80 15.98
C GLU A 87 2.65 -24.71 17.24
N VAL A 88 1.65 -23.82 17.26
CA VAL A 88 0.70 -23.70 18.37
C VAL A 88 -0.10 -24.99 18.54
N GLU A 89 -0.60 -25.59 17.45
CA GLU A 89 -1.32 -26.86 17.49
C GLU A 89 -0.46 -27.99 18.04
N TYR A 90 0.81 -28.07 17.63
CA TYR A 90 1.77 -29.03 18.15
C TYR A 90 2.01 -28.84 19.67
N GLN A 91 2.16 -27.60 20.13
CA GLN A 91 2.31 -27.29 21.56
C GLN A 91 1.05 -27.62 22.36
N ILE A 92 -0.14 -27.37 21.82
CA ILE A 92 -1.40 -27.76 22.47
C ILE A 92 -1.52 -29.29 22.54
N ALA A 93 -1.17 -30.00 21.47
CA ALA A 93 -1.24 -31.46 21.41
C ALA A 93 -0.29 -32.11 22.42
N SER A 94 0.96 -31.64 22.49
CA SER A 94 1.94 -32.09 23.49
C SER A 94 1.46 -31.81 24.91
N TYR A 95 0.98 -30.59 25.21
CA TYR A 95 0.41 -30.26 26.51
C TYR A 95 -0.76 -31.19 26.90
N ARG A 96 -1.68 -31.49 25.96
CA ARG A 96 -2.78 -32.43 26.20
C ARG A 96 -2.31 -33.86 26.45
N ASN A 97 -1.20 -34.27 25.83
CA ASN A 97 -0.63 -35.60 26.04
C ASN A 97 0.02 -35.72 27.43
N ASP A 98 0.73 -34.67 27.86
CA ASP A 98 1.37 -34.61 29.18
C ASP A 98 0.35 -34.43 30.33
N TYR A 99 -0.75 -33.73 30.04
CA TYR A 99 -1.85 -33.47 30.96
C TYR A 99 -3.19 -33.90 30.33
N PRO A 100 -3.49 -35.21 30.31
CA PRO A 100 -4.75 -35.70 29.77
C PRO A 100 -5.91 -35.13 30.62
N GLY A 101 -6.65 -34.19 30.04
CA GLY A 101 -7.82 -33.59 30.66
C GLY A 101 -8.99 -34.57 30.78
N GLU A 102 -9.98 -34.21 31.60
CA GLU A 102 -11.25 -34.92 31.67
C GLU A 102 -11.98 -34.91 30.31
N VAL A 103 -12.83 -35.92 30.09
CA VAL A 103 -13.67 -36.02 28.89
C VAL A 103 -14.49 -34.74 28.76
N MET A 104 -14.42 -34.09 27.59
CA MET A 104 -15.16 -32.85 27.32
C MET A 104 -16.64 -33.01 27.65
N SER A 105 -17.17 -32.03 28.37
CA SER A 105 -18.59 -31.95 28.69
C SER A 105 -19.41 -31.73 27.40
N GLN A 106 -20.69 -32.10 27.43
CA GLN A 106 -21.59 -31.88 26.30
C GLN A 106 -21.70 -30.40 25.90
N ALA A 107 -21.55 -29.48 26.87
CA ALA A 107 -21.52 -28.04 26.61
C ALA A 107 -20.26 -27.59 25.86
N GLU A 108 -19.11 -28.21 26.12
CA GLU A 108 -17.86 -27.91 25.41
C GLU A 108 -17.90 -28.42 23.98
N LEU A 109 -18.44 -29.62 23.75
CA LEU A 109 -18.66 -30.16 22.40
C LEU A 109 -19.55 -29.23 21.55
N LEU A 110 -20.63 -28.71 22.12
CA LEU A 110 -21.52 -27.76 21.43
C LEU A 110 -20.81 -26.43 21.12
N ARG A 111 -19.97 -25.93 22.04
CA ARG A 111 -19.14 -24.74 21.79
C ARG A 111 -18.13 -24.95 20.68
N GLU A 112 -17.48 -26.11 20.64
CA GLU A 112 -16.51 -26.43 19.60
C GLU A 112 -17.18 -26.57 18.23
N GLN A 113 -18.36 -27.19 18.17
CA GLN A 113 -19.18 -27.22 16.95
C GLN A 113 -19.57 -25.80 16.49
N ALA A 114 -20.05 -24.96 17.40
CA ALA A 114 -20.39 -23.58 17.10
C ALA A 114 -19.17 -22.79 16.58
N ASN A 115 -18.01 -22.95 17.22
CA ASN A 115 -16.75 -22.34 16.79
C ASN A 115 -16.35 -22.82 15.38
N SER A 116 -16.50 -24.11 15.08
CA SER A 116 -16.19 -24.66 13.76
C SER A 116 -17.09 -24.07 12.67
N LEU A 117 -18.39 -23.92 12.95
CA LEU A 117 -19.35 -23.31 12.03
C LEU A 117 -19.05 -21.82 11.83
N SER A 118 -18.70 -21.11 12.91
CA SER A 118 -18.25 -19.71 12.82
C SER A 118 -16.96 -19.57 12.02
N GLN A 119 -16.00 -20.49 12.16
CA GLN A 119 -14.79 -20.50 11.34
C GLN A 119 -15.08 -20.71 9.86
N GLN A 120 -16.01 -21.61 9.52
CA GLN A 120 -16.46 -21.81 8.14
C GLN A 120 -17.16 -20.56 7.57
N ALA A 121 -18.02 -19.91 8.34
CA ALA A 121 -18.66 -18.66 7.95
C ALA A 121 -17.61 -17.56 7.70
N ASN A 122 -16.65 -17.40 8.63
CA ASN A 122 -15.56 -16.44 8.49
C ASN A 122 -14.70 -16.71 7.25
N HIS A 123 -14.50 -17.98 6.89
CA HIS A 123 -13.77 -18.35 5.68
C HIS A 123 -14.49 -17.85 4.42
N LEU A 124 -15.79 -18.10 4.31
CA LEU A 124 -16.61 -17.64 3.18
C LEU A 124 -16.64 -16.11 3.08
N GLU A 125 -16.78 -15.40 4.20
CA GLU A 125 -16.72 -13.93 4.22
C GLU A 125 -15.35 -13.40 3.76
N ARG A 126 -14.26 -14.05 4.19
CA ARG A 126 -12.91 -13.69 3.75
C ARG A 126 -12.71 -13.89 2.26
N GLU A 127 -13.24 -14.96 1.68
CA GLU A 127 -13.16 -15.20 0.22
C GLU A 127 -13.85 -14.08 -0.56
N GLN A 128 -15.03 -13.65 -0.11
CA GLN A 128 -15.75 -12.54 -0.72
C GLN A 128 -14.94 -11.24 -0.61
N ILE A 129 -14.45 -10.89 0.58
CA ILE A 129 -13.62 -9.70 0.81
C ILE A 129 -12.36 -9.74 -0.08
N ASN A 130 -11.67 -10.88 -0.16
CA ASN A 130 -10.48 -11.04 -0.99
C ASN A 130 -10.81 -10.83 -2.48
N SER A 131 -11.95 -11.34 -2.96
CA SER A 131 -12.38 -11.13 -4.34
C SER A 131 -12.65 -9.66 -4.67
N GLU A 132 -13.21 -8.90 -3.71
CA GLU A 132 -13.44 -7.47 -3.88
C GLU A 132 -12.12 -6.69 -3.88
N LEU A 133 -11.22 -6.99 -2.93
CA LEU A 133 -9.89 -6.39 -2.87
C LEU A 133 -9.09 -6.65 -4.14
N GLU A 134 -9.15 -7.87 -4.68
CA GLU A 134 -8.52 -8.21 -5.96
C GLU A 134 -9.09 -7.38 -7.12
N ARG A 135 -10.41 -7.18 -7.14
CA ARG A 135 -11.04 -6.29 -8.14
C ARG A 135 -10.51 -4.87 -8.02
N TYR A 136 -10.44 -4.31 -6.81
CA TYR A 136 -9.88 -2.96 -6.59
C TYR A 136 -8.42 -2.87 -7.02
N ARG A 137 -7.60 -3.87 -6.69
CA ARG A 137 -6.19 -3.96 -7.09
C ARG A 137 -6.03 -3.92 -8.61
N LEU A 138 -6.83 -4.71 -9.34
CA LEU A 138 -6.78 -4.75 -10.80
C LEU A 138 -7.21 -3.42 -11.43
N VAL A 139 -8.25 -2.77 -10.90
CA VAL A 139 -8.64 -1.42 -11.33
C VAL A 139 -7.51 -0.43 -11.09
N ARG A 140 -6.90 -0.47 -9.91
CA ARG A 140 -5.77 0.39 -9.54
C ARG A 140 -4.57 0.20 -10.48
N ILE A 141 -4.24 -1.04 -10.83
CA ILE A 141 -3.17 -1.33 -11.80
C ILE A 141 -3.49 -0.72 -13.16
N GLN A 142 -4.74 -0.82 -13.64
CA GLN A 142 -5.13 -0.23 -14.92
C GLN A 142 -5.01 1.29 -14.90
N GLU A 143 -5.43 1.95 -13.81
CA GLU A 143 -5.24 3.40 -13.63
C GLU A 143 -3.76 3.78 -13.68
N LEU A 144 -2.91 3.09 -12.91
CA LEU A 144 -1.48 3.35 -12.86
C LEU A 144 -0.82 3.17 -14.22
N VAL A 145 -1.20 2.15 -14.99
CA VAL A 145 -0.68 1.91 -16.35
C VAL A 145 -1.09 3.04 -17.31
N ARG A 146 -2.33 3.56 -17.20
CA ARG A 146 -2.76 4.73 -17.97
C ARG A 146 -1.96 5.96 -17.59
N THR A 147 -1.79 6.24 -16.29
CA THR A 147 -0.96 7.35 -15.79
C THR A 147 0.49 7.22 -16.27
N GLN A 148 1.08 6.02 -16.21
CA GLN A 148 2.43 5.75 -16.72
C GLN A 148 2.54 6.11 -18.21
N SER A 149 1.54 5.72 -19.00
CA SER A 149 1.51 5.98 -20.44
C SER A 149 1.41 7.48 -20.73
N ALA A 150 0.54 8.20 -20.02
CA ALA A 150 0.39 9.65 -20.14
C ALA A 150 1.69 10.39 -19.77
N ILE A 151 2.36 9.99 -18.69
CA ILE A 151 3.67 10.57 -18.30
C ILE A 151 4.73 10.29 -19.38
N LYS A 152 4.78 9.07 -19.93
CA LYS A 152 5.71 8.73 -21.00
C LYS A 152 5.48 9.58 -22.26
N GLN A 153 4.23 9.78 -22.67
CA GLN A 153 3.90 10.66 -23.80
C GLN A 153 4.35 12.10 -23.53
N ARG A 154 4.11 12.60 -22.30
CA ARG A 154 4.55 13.94 -21.90
C ARG A 154 6.08 14.08 -21.97
N LEU A 155 6.82 13.06 -21.55
CA LEU A 155 8.29 13.00 -21.60
C LEU A 155 8.87 12.95 -23.02
N VAL A 156 8.14 12.41 -24.00
CA VAL A 156 8.54 12.44 -25.43
C VAL A 156 8.38 13.84 -26.02
N GLY A 157 7.43 14.63 -25.51
CA GLY A 157 7.19 16.01 -25.94
C GLY A 157 8.13 17.05 -25.32
N PHE A 158 9.06 16.64 -24.45
CA PHE A 158 10.12 17.47 -23.87
C PHE A 158 11.43 17.27 -24.63
#